data_AF-A0A6D1ABZ0-F1
#
_entry.id   AF-A0A6D1ABZ0-F1
#
_cell.length_a   1.000
_cell.length_b   1.000
_cell.length_c   1.000
_cell.angle_alpha   90.00
_cell.angle_beta   90.00
_cell.angle_gamma   90.00
#
_symmetry.space_group_name_H-M   'P 1'
#
loop_
_entity.id
_entity.type
_entity.pdbx_description
1 polymer ?
#
loop_
_entity_poly.entity_id
_entity_poly.type
_entity_poly.pdbx_seq_one_letter_code
_entity_poly.pdbx_strand_id
1 'polypeptide(L)'
;NIDYDALHWLKDHAYLPQGSELLLITQNRETEKKAIQSAGCEVAPYSIVKTKNELKQAVQELRLPAVLKTCRGGYDGKGQFVIKEEAQMEQAAALLEHGTCILESWVSFKMELSV
;
A
#
# COMPACT_ATOMS: atom_id res chain seq x y z
N ASN A 1 2.40 14.68 4.35
CA ASN A 1 1.61 13.78 5.22
C ASN A 1 1.11 14.58 6.41
N ILE A 2 -0.12 14.30 6.83
CA ILE A 2 -0.72 14.89 8.04
C ILE A 2 -0.33 13.99 9.23
N ASP A 3 0.06 14.59 10.35
CA ASP A 3 0.46 13.87 11.55
C ASP A 3 -0.76 13.30 12.30
N TYR A 4 -0.75 12.00 12.55
CA TYR A 4 -1.81 11.33 13.30
C TYR A 4 -1.86 11.79 14.76
N ASP A 5 -0.71 11.94 15.42
CA ASP A 5 -0.65 12.28 16.85
C ASP A 5 -1.16 13.70 17.07
N ALA A 6 -0.85 14.62 16.14
CA ALA A 6 -1.39 15.98 16.16
C ALA A 6 -2.92 15.99 16.00
N LEU A 7 -3.47 15.17 15.09
CA LEU A 7 -4.92 15.06 14.92
C LEU A 7 -5.61 14.37 16.10
N HIS A 8 -4.96 13.35 16.67
CA HIS A 8 -5.46 12.67 17.85
C HIS A 8 -5.54 13.63 19.03
N TRP A 9 -4.52 14.49 19.22
CA TRP A 9 -4.58 15.57 20.20
C TRP A 9 -5.72 16.56 19.90
N LEU A 10 -5.90 16.96 18.63
CA LEU A 10 -6.99 17.86 18.24
C LEU A 10 -8.38 17.29 18.51
N LYS A 11 -8.56 15.96 18.46
CA LYS A 11 -9.82 15.31 18.81
C LYS A 11 -10.31 15.69 20.22
N ASP A 12 -9.38 15.85 21.15
CA ASP A 12 -9.68 16.15 22.56
C ASP A 12 -9.64 17.66 22.88
N HIS A 13 -9.08 18.49 22.00
CA HIS A 13 -8.80 19.90 22.25
C HIS A 13 -9.45 20.87 21.26
N ALA A 14 -10.10 20.36 20.22
CA ALA A 14 -10.79 21.13 19.20
C ALA A 14 -12.00 20.34 18.66
N TYR A 15 -12.80 21.00 17.83
CA TYR A 15 -13.89 20.33 17.13
C TYR A 15 -13.37 19.66 15.85
N LEU A 16 -13.06 18.37 15.93
CA LEU A 16 -12.64 17.53 14.80
C LEU A 16 -13.67 16.40 14.56
N PRO A 17 -14.81 16.68 13.90
CA PRO A 17 -15.90 15.72 13.76
C PRO A 17 -15.53 14.50 12.92
N GLN A 18 -14.50 14.59 12.06
CA GLN A 18 -14.00 13.43 11.30
C GLN A 18 -13.26 12.40 12.17
N GLY A 19 -12.83 12.78 13.39
CA GLY A 19 -11.90 11.99 14.18
C GLY A 19 -10.50 11.89 13.54
N SER A 20 -9.69 10.95 14.04
CA SER A 20 -8.34 10.67 13.50
C SER A 20 -8.18 9.26 12.95
N GLU A 21 -9.16 8.39 13.23
CA GLU A 21 -9.11 6.95 13.00
C GLU A 21 -9.15 6.61 11.50
N LEU A 22 -10.01 7.29 10.73
CA LEU A 22 -10.08 7.06 9.28
C LEU A 22 -8.75 7.39 8.58
N LEU A 23 -8.13 8.51 8.96
CA LEU A 23 -6.83 8.89 8.41
C LEU A 23 -5.75 7.87 8.79
N LEU A 24 -5.73 7.40 10.04
CA LEU A 24 -4.74 6.40 10.48
C LEU A 24 -4.79 5.14 9.60
N ILE A 25 -6.00 4.69 9.28
CA ILE A 25 -6.24 3.51 8.44
C ILE A 25 -5.78 3.75 6.99
N THR A 26 -6.14 4.88 6.38
CA THR A 26 -5.88 5.16 4.95
C THR A 26 -4.45 5.65 4.68
N GLN A 27 -3.70 6.04 5.71
CA GLN A 27 -2.29 6.41 5.54
C GLN A 27 -1.35 5.23 5.28
N ASN A 28 -1.80 3.99 5.49
CA ASN A 28 -1.01 2.79 5.25
C ASN A 28 -1.79 1.82 4.34
N ARG A 29 -1.19 1.46 3.20
CA ARG A 29 -1.80 0.56 2.19
C ARG A 29 -2.21 -0.81 2.76
N GLU A 30 -1.47 -1.33 3.74
CA GLU A 30 -1.81 -2.59 4.41
C GLU A 30 -3.12 -2.46 5.19
N THR A 31 -3.24 -1.43 6.03
CA THR A 31 -4.44 -1.20 6.84
C THR A 31 -5.62 -0.75 5.98
N GLU A 32 -5.37 0.02 4.93
CA GLU A 32 -6.35 0.42 3.94
C GLU A 32 -6.96 -0.79 3.23
N LYS A 33 -6.14 -1.67 2.64
CA LYS A 33 -6.66 -2.88 1.98
C LYS A 33 -7.40 -3.79 2.93
N LYS A 34 -6.88 -3.97 4.16
CA LYS A 34 -7.55 -4.76 5.19
C LYS A 34 -8.93 -4.17 5.52
N ALA A 35 -9.05 -2.85 5.63
CA ALA A 35 -10.31 -2.19 5.90
C ALA A 35 -11.31 -2.34 4.73
N ILE A 36 -10.86 -2.19 3.49
CA ILE A 36 -11.69 -2.40 2.28
C ILE A 36 -12.20 -3.84 2.22
N GLN A 37 -11.34 -4.83 2.44
CA GLN A 37 -11.75 -6.25 2.49
C GLN A 37 -12.72 -6.54 3.64
N SER A 38 -12.47 -5.96 4.82
CA SER A 38 -13.35 -6.12 5.99
C SER A 38 -14.73 -5.50 5.77
N ALA A 39 -14.84 -4.51 4.88
CA ALA A 39 -16.11 -3.93 4.43
C ALA A 39 -16.83 -4.78 3.37
N GLY A 40 -16.25 -5.90 2.92
CA GLY A 40 -16.83 -6.80 1.93
C GLY A 40 -16.49 -6.45 0.48
N CYS A 41 -15.58 -5.50 0.24
CA CYS A 41 -15.15 -5.13 -1.10
C CYS A 41 -13.93 -5.95 -1.55
N GLU A 42 -13.85 -6.20 -2.86
CA GLU A 42 -12.69 -6.84 -3.46
C GLU A 42 -11.53 -5.84 -3.62
N VAL A 43 -10.30 -6.35 -3.48
CA VAL A 43 -9.07 -5.62 -3.76
C VAL A 43 -8.16 -6.50 -4.62
N ALA A 44 -7.24 -5.89 -5.37
CA ALA A 44 -6.20 -6.65 -6.05
C ALA A 44 -5.48 -7.56 -5.04
N PRO A 45 -5.29 -8.87 -5.35
CA PRO A 45 -4.53 -9.79 -4.51
C PRO A 45 -3.19 -9.19 -4.13
N TYR A 46 -2.79 -9.36 -2.88
CA TYR A 46 -1.61 -8.69 -2.35
C TYR A 46 -0.90 -9.49 -1.26
N SER A 47 0.39 -9.19 -1.07
CA SER A 47 1.22 -9.70 0.02
C SER A 47 2.02 -8.57 0.64
N ILE A 48 2.18 -8.59 1.95
CA ILE A 48 3.04 -7.64 2.67
C ILE A 48 4.49 -8.11 2.57
N VAL A 49 5.39 -7.18 2.24
CA VAL A 49 6.78 -7.46 1.94
C VAL A 49 7.68 -6.53 2.74
N LYS A 50 8.51 -7.12 3.60
CA LYS A 50 9.49 -6.42 4.46
C LYS A 50 10.92 -6.77 4.08
N THR A 51 11.13 -7.87 3.35
CA THR A 51 12.46 -8.36 2.99
C THR A 51 12.53 -8.80 1.53
N LYS A 52 13.75 -8.88 0.98
CA LYS A 52 13.98 -9.39 -0.38
C LYS A 52 13.50 -10.84 -0.56
N ASN A 53 13.58 -11.65 0.50
CA ASN A 53 13.11 -13.03 0.46
C ASN A 53 11.59 -13.11 0.41
N GLU A 54 10.90 -12.30 1.22
CA GLU A 54 9.44 -12.16 1.15
C GLU A 54 9.00 -11.64 -0.23
N LEU A 55 9.75 -10.73 -0.85
CA LEU A 55 9.44 -10.25 -2.20
C LEU A 55 9.48 -11.39 -3.22
N LYS A 56 10.51 -12.24 -3.16
CA LYS A 56 10.64 -13.41 -4.04
C LYS A 56 9.49 -14.39 -3.84
N GLN A 57 9.13 -14.69 -2.59
CA GLN A 57 8.00 -15.56 -2.26
C GLN A 57 6.68 -14.98 -2.77
N ALA A 58 6.43 -13.70 -2.49
CA ALA A 58 5.21 -13.01 -2.93
C ALA A 58 5.08 -12.98 -4.46
N VAL A 59 6.17 -12.83 -5.22
CA VAL A 59 6.14 -12.90 -6.68
C VAL A 59 5.83 -14.32 -7.18
N GLN A 60 6.32 -15.36 -6.50
CA GLN A 60 5.97 -16.74 -6.85
C GLN A 60 4.48 -17.03 -6.63
N GLU A 61 3.89 -16.44 -5.60
CA GLU A 61 2.46 -16.57 -5.26
C GLU A 61 1.57 -15.74 -6.19
N LEU A 62 1.83 -14.44 -6.31
CA LEU A 62 0.98 -13.47 -7.00
C LEU A 62 1.20 -13.40 -8.51
N ARG A 63 2.33 -13.97 -8.98
CA ARG A 63 2.80 -13.96 -10.38
C ARG A 63 3.08 -12.54 -10.92
N LEU A 64 3.81 -12.51 -12.03
CA LEU A 64 4.07 -11.28 -12.78
C LEU A 64 3.09 -11.16 -13.96
N PRO A 65 2.72 -9.92 -14.37
CA PRO A 65 3.17 -8.66 -13.81
C PRO A 65 2.57 -8.35 -12.43
N ALA A 66 3.32 -7.61 -11.62
CA ALA A 66 2.92 -7.15 -10.29
C ALA A 66 3.47 -5.74 -10.04
N VAL A 67 2.94 -5.06 -9.03
CA VAL A 67 3.43 -3.75 -8.60
C VAL A 67 3.79 -3.77 -7.12
N LEU A 68 5.04 -3.42 -6.81
CA LEU A 68 5.51 -3.24 -5.45
C LEU A 68 5.33 -1.76 -5.07
N LYS A 69 4.71 -1.48 -3.91
CA LYS A 69 4.48 -0.12 -3.43
C LYS A 69 4.90 0.01 -1.97
N THR A 70 5.50 1.13 -1.56
CA THR A 70 5.69 1.42 -0.14
C THR A 70 4.34 1.56 0.54
N CYS A 71 4.21 1.00 1.74
CA CYS A 71 2.95 1.04 2.49
C CYS A 71 2.59 2.47 2.93
N ARG A 72 3.60 3.31 3.20
CA ARG A 72 3.41 4.72 3.58
C ARG A 72 4.22 5.64 2.66
N GLY A 73 3.79 6.90 2.59
CA GLY A 73 4.55 7.99 1.97
C GLY A 73 4.59 8.01 0.44
N GLY A 74 3.94 7.07 -0.24
CA GLY A 74 3.79 7.11 -1.70
C GLY A 74 2.72 8.11 -2.14
N TYR A 75 3.00 8.85 -3.22
CA TYR A 75 2.07 9.78 -3.89
C TYR A 75 2.56 10.01 -5.33
N ASP A 76 1.67 10.30 -6.28
CA ASP A 76 2.00 10.59 -7.70
C ASP A 76 3.00 9.61 -8.34
N GLY A 77 2.83 8.32 -8.05
CA GLY A 77 3.72 7.27 -8.56
C GLY A 77 5.09 7.17 -7.88
N LYS A 78 5.38 7.96 -6.85
CA LYS A 78 6.54 7.77 -5.98
C LYS A 78 6.31 6.61 -5.02
N GLY A 79 7.39 5.89 -4.71
CA GLY A 79 7.34 4.74 -3.82
C GLY A 79 6.66 3.53 -4.45
N GLN A 80 6.71 3.38 -5.77
CA GLN A 80 6.18 2.21 -6.46
C GLN A 80 7.05 1.78 -7.63
N PHE A 81 7.04 0.48 -7.92
CA PHE A 81 7.79 -0.13 -9.00
C PHE A 81 6.96 -1.26 -9.63
N VAL A 82 6.79 -1.22 -10.95
CA VAL A 82 6.09 -2.28 -11.70
C VAL A 82 7.10 -3.35 -12.13
N ILE A 83 6.90 -4.57 -11.65
CA ILE A 83 7.71 -5.75 -11.96
C ILE A 83 6.99 -6.51 -13.08
N LYS A 84 7.56 -6.49 -14.28
CA LYS A 84 7.05 -7.22 -15.46
C LYS A 84 7.76 -8.55 -15.66
N GLU A 85 9.02 -8.63 -15.25
CA GLU A 85 9.88 -9.80 -15.40
C GLU A 85 10.85 -9.94 -14.21
N GLU A 86 11.37 -11.15 -14.00
CA GLU A 86 12.22 -11.47 -12.85
C GLU A 86 13.52 -10.66 -12.81
N ALA A 87 14.04 -10.25 -13.97
CA ALA A 87 15.26 -9.42 -14.05
C ALA A 87 15.11 -8.07 -13.33
N GLN A 88 13.88 -7.60 -13.12
CA GLN A 88 13.59 -6.32 -12.47
C GLN A 88 13.46 -6.44 -10.94
N MET A 89 13.55 -7.64 -10.38
CA MET A 89 13.35 -7.91 -8.95
C MET A 89 14.34 -7.16 -8.07
N GLU A 90 15.62 -7.10 -8.46
CA GLU A 90 16.65 -6.43 -7.67
C GLU A 90 16.42 -4.91 -7.62
N GLN A 91 15.99 -4.33 -8.75
CA GLN A 91 15.65 -2.92 -8.82
C GLN A 91 14.40 -2.60 -7.99
N ALA A 92 13.36 -3.44 -8.05
CA ALA A 92 12.15 -3.28 -7.25
C ALA A 92 12.46 -3.36 -5.74
N ALA A 93 13.36 -4.27 -5.35
CA ALA A 93 13.74 -4.49 -3.96
C ALA A 93 14.37 -3.25 -3.28
N ALA A 94 14.88 -2.28 -4.05
CA ALA A 94 15.38 -1.02 -3.50
C ALA A 94 14.29 -0.25 -2.72
N LEU A 95 13.01 -0.41 -3.06
CA LEU A 95 11.90 0.22 -2.32
C LEU A 95 11.83 -0.23 -0.86
N LEU A 96 12.34 -1.42 -0.54
CA LEU A 96 12.33 -1.97 0.83
C LEU A 96 13.25 -1.18 1.77
N GLU A 97 14.21 -0.42 1.24
CA GLU A 97 15.05 0.49 2.02
C GLU A 97 14.23 1.65 2.63
N HIS A 98 13.07 1.96 2.04
CA HIS A 98 12.15 2.98 2.52
C HIS A 98 11.08 2.44 3.47
N GLY A 99 11.14 1.15 3.82
CA GLY A 99 10.28 0.50 4.80
C GLY A 99 9.41 -0.60 4.21
N THR A 100 8.35 -0.97 4.95
CA THR A 100 7.41 -2.01 4.55
C THR A 100 6.73 -1.67 3.24
N CYS A 101 6.67 -2.65 2.35
CA CYS A 101 6.00 -2.57 1.07
C CYS A 101 4.83 -3.55 1.00
N ILE A 102 4.01 -3.35 -0.02
CA ILE A 102 2.93 -4.23 -0.44
C ILE A 102 3.15 -4.59 -1.91
N LEU A 103 3.18 -5.88 -2.22
CA LEU A 103 3.16 -6.37 -3.60
C LEU A 103 1.71 -6.64 -3.97
N GLU A 104 1.25 -6.09 -5.10
CA GLU A 104 -0.09 -6.30 -5.62
C GLU A 104 -0.02 -6.95 -7.01
N SER A 105 -0.86 -7.94 -7.27
CA SER A 105 -1.03 -8.48 -8.62
C SER A 105 -1.48 -7.37 -9.58
N TRP A 106 -0.99 -7.40 -10.81
CA TRP A 106 -1.45 -6.49 -11.84
C TRP A 106 -2.90 -6.80 -12.23
N VAL A 107 -3.77 -5.78 -12.18
CA VAL A 107 -5.16 -5.89 -12.62
C VAL A 107 -5.26 -5.40 -14.06
N SER A 108 -5.70 -6.27 -14.97
CA SER A 108 -5.92 -5.91 -16.39
C SER A 108 -7.28 -5.21 -16.56
N PHE A 109 -7.41 -3.98 -16.08
CA PHE A 109 -8.61 -3.18 -16.23
C PHE A 109 -8.61 -2.36 -17.53
N LYS A 110 -9.80 -1.98 -18.00
CA LYS A 110 -9.98 -1.13 -19.19
C LYS A 110 -9.98 0.37 -18.87
N MET A 111 -10.49 0.73 -17.70
CA MET A 111 -10.68 2.11 -17.26
C MET A 111 -10.49 2.21 -15.75
N GLU A 112 -10.08 3.39 -15.29
CA GLU A 112 -10.03 3.77 -13.87
C GLU A 112 -11.17 4.75 -13.59
N LEU A 113 -11.88 4.58 -12.48
CA LEU A 113 -13.02 5.41 -12.07
C LEU A 113 -12.92 5.72 -10.57
N SER A 114 -13.49 6.85 -10.14
CA SER A 114 -13.63 7.21 -8.72
C SER A 114 -15.03 7.75 -8.42
N VAL A 115 -15.50 7.56 -7.18
CA VAL A 115 -16.78 8.04 -6.63
C VAL A 115 -16.50 8.86 -5.39
#